data_AF-A0A7W1N128-F1
#
_entry.id   AF-A0A7W1N128-F1
#
_cell.length_a   1.000
_cell.length_b   1.000
_cell.length_c   1.000
_cell.angle_alpha   90.00
_cell.angle_beta   90.00
_cell.angle_gamma   90.00
#
_symmetry.space_group_name_H-M   'P 1'
#
loop_
_entity.id
_entity.type
_entity.pdbx_description
1 polymer ?
#
loop_
_entity_poly.entity_id
_entity_poly.type
_entity_poly.pdbx_seq_one_letter_code
_entity_poly.pdbx_strand_id
1 'polypeptide(L)'
;MEEPETIPYPGTESEDAPRPETLEEEVGRRLLVSFDRLTRVDLALLRLLRTRGHARAVEVLVLRYTHWGEHAALWHVIAGLGVVLDRGQRGVYLRAIGTIILTQAANFVAKTIISRARPLLEDLPPLSPTISGLSTPSAHASTSAAAASALGEALPRPPLYAAAFIMAISRPYIGVHFPSDTVAGIALGAVVARATRRAHAVLAQR
;
A
#
# COMPACT_ATOMS: atom_id res chain seq x y z
N MET A 1 -83.95 -7.34 -27.84
CA MET A 1 -82.79 -6.45 -28.05
C MET A 1 -81.71 -6.98 -27.13
N GLU A 2 -80.83 -7.82 -27.66
CA GLU A 2 -79.67 -8.36 -26.93
C GLU A 2 -78.55 -7.32 -26.98
N GLU A 3 -77.99 -6.98 -25.82
CA GLU A 3 -76.79 -6.15 -25.71
C GLU A 3 -75.54 -6.95 -26.10
N PRO A 4 -74.55 -6.36 -26.80
CA PRO A 4 -73.36 -7.09 -27.24
C PRO A 4 -72.37 -7.30 -26.09
N GLU A 5 -71.84 -8.52 -26.04
CA GLU A 5 -70.77 -8.98 -25.15
C GLU A 5 -69.51 -8.12 -25.31
N THR A 6 -69.09 -7.44 -24.24
CA THR A 6 -67.83 -6.67 -24.21
C THR A 6 -66.64 -7.62 -24.06
N ILE A 7 -65.81 -7.71 -25.09
CA ILE A 7 -64.54 -8.46 -25.09
C ILE A 7 -63.53 -7.73 -24.18
N PRO A 8 -62.90 -8.38 -23.19
CA PRO A 8 -61.86 -7.74 -22.37
C PRO A 8 -60.58 -7.49 -23.18
N TYR A 9 -60.06 -6.26 -23.11
CA TYR A 9 -58.73 -5.90 -23.63
C TYR A 9 -57.62 -6.55 -22.76
N PRO A 10 -56.62 -7.24 -23.36
CA PRO A 10 -55.45 -7.68 -22.61
C PRO A 10 -54.45 -6.53 -22.52
N GLY A 11 -54.20 -6.04 -21.31
CA GLY A 11 -53.27 -4.93 -21.11
C GLY A 11 -53.14 -4.49 -19.66
N THR A 12 -52.62 -5.36 -18.80
CA THR A 12 -51.92 -4.94 -17.58
C THR A 12 -50.63 -5.73 -17.50
N GLU A 13 -49.66 -5.40 -18.34
CA GLU A 13 -48.27 -5.71 -18.01
C GLU A 13 -47.99 -4.97 -16.69
N SER A 14 -47.72 -5.74 -15.65
CA SER A 14 -47.37 -5.22 -14.34
C SER A 14 -46.11 -4.37 -14.44
N GLU A 15 -46.28 -3.05 -14.47
CA GLU A 15 -45.22 -2.05 -14.58
C GLU A 15 -44.33 -1.94 -13.32
N ASP A 16 -44.41 -2.91 -12.41
CA ASP A 16 -43.78 -2.92 -11.08
C ASP A 16 -42.81 -4.10 -10.86
N ALA A 17 -42.48 -4.87 -11.90
CA ALA A 17 -41.39 -5.83 -11.81
C ALA A 17 -40.05 -5.07 -11.76
N PRO A 18 -39.24 -5.19 -10.69
CA PRO A 18 -37.93 -4.54 -10.64
C PRO A 18 -37.09 -5.01 -11.83
N ARG A 19 -36.64 -4.04 -12.63
CA ARG A 19 -35.80 -4.28 -13.81
C ARG A 19 -34.58 -5.10 -13.37
N PRO A 20 -34.22 -6.20 -14.05
CA PRO A 20 -33.06 -7.00 -13.67
C PRO A 20 -31.82 -6.11 -13.66
N GLU A 21 -31.15 -6.05 -12.51
CA GLU A 21 -29.94 -5.27 -12.30
C GLU A 21 -28.86 -5.70 -13.31
N THR A 22 -28.22 -4.74 -13.96
CA THR A 22 -27.19 -5.05 -14.96
C THR A 22 -25.94 -5.62 -14.27
N LEU A 23 -25.17 -6.47 -14.97
CA LEU A 23 -23.91 -7.01 -14.42
C LEU A 23 -22.94 -5.91 -14.00
N GLU A 24 -22.93 -4.77 -14.70
CA GLU A 24 -22.11 -3.60 -14.36
C GLU A 24 -22.53 -2.95 -13.04
N GLU A 25 -23.84 -2.81 -12.80
CA GLU A 25 -24.39 -2.31 -11.54
C GLU A 25 -24.11 -3.27 -10.38
N GLU A 26 -24.26 -4.58 -10.60
CA GLU A 26 -23.96 -5.58 -9.57
C GLU A 26 -22.46 -5.61 -9.24
N VAL A 27 -21.58 -5.58 -10.24
CA VAL A 27 -20.13 -5.49 -10.04
C VAL A 27 -19.76 -4.18 -9.33
N GLY A 28 -20.32 -3.05 -9.76
CA GLY A 28 -20.11 -1.74 -9.14
C GLY A 28 -20.54 -1.73 -7.67
N ARG A 29 -21.73 -2.23 -7.35
CA ARG A 29 -22.24 -2.35 -5.98
C ARG A 29 -21.38 -3.27 -5.13
N ARG A 30 -20.97 -4.44 -5.65
CA ARG A 30 -20.07 -5.37 -4.94
C ARG A 30 -18.71 -4.72 -4.66
N LEU A 31 -18.15 -3.96 -5.60
CA LEU A 31 -16.92 -3.21 -5.41
C LEU A 31 -17.08 -2.14 -4.33
N LEU A 32 -18.14 -1.33 -4.38
CA LEU A 32 -18.41 -0.29 -3.38
C LEU A 32 -18.58 -0.89 -1.97
N VAL A 33 -19.35 -1.97 -1.83
CA VAL A 33 -19.50 -2.69 -0.54
C VAL A 33 -18.17 -3.24 -0.05
N SER A 34 -17.32 -3.74 -0.96
CA SER A 34 -15.99 -4.25 -0.62
C SER A 34 -15.06 -3.12 -0.15
N PHE A 35 -15.07 -1.97 -0.81
CA PHE A 35 -14.31 -0.78 -0.41
C PHE A 35 -14.76 -0.24 0.94
N ASP A 36 -16.07 -0.23 1.20
CA ASP A 36 -16.64 0.18 2.47
C ASP A 36 -16.27 -0.79 3.61
N ARG A 37 -16.35 -2.11 3.37
CA ARG A 37 -15.86 -3.13 4.31
C ARG A 37 -14.37 -2.99 4.59
N LEU A 38 -13.55 -2.84 3.56
CA LEU A 38 -12.10 -2.64 3.72
C LEU A 38 -11.81 -1.40 4.55
N THR A 39 -12.47 -0.29 4.25
CA THR A 39 -12.29 0.98 4.97
C THR A 39 -12.68 0.86 6.44
N ARG A 40 -13.77 0.16 6.77
CA ARG A 40 -14.14 -0.12 8.16
C ARG A 40 -13.08 -0.93 8.90
N VAL A 41 -12.57 -2.00 8.29
CA VAL A 41 -11.52 -2.83 8.89
C VAL A 41 -10.24 -2.02 9.07
N ASP A 42 -9.84 -1.25 8.06
CA ASP A 42 -8.70 -0.35 8.10
C ASP A 42 -8.80 0.67 9.24
N LEU A 43 -9.96 1.31 9.41
CA LEU A 43 -10.21 2.27 10.50
C LEU A 43 -10.19 1.61 11.86
N ALA A 44 -10.76 0.42 12.01
CA ALA A 44 -10.74 -0.33 13.27
C ALA A 44 -9.32 -0.71 13.68
N LEU A 45 -8.54 -1.25 12.75
CA LEU A 45 -7.13 -1.59 12.95
C LEU A 45 -6.27 -0.35 13.19
N LEU A 46 -6.54 0.74 12.48
CA LEU A 46 -5.86 2.01 12.68
C LEU A 46 -6.12 2.54 14.09
N ARG A 47 -7.37 2.61 14.54
CA ARG A 47 -7.71 3.03 15.91
C ARG A 47 -7.07 2.13 16.96
N LEU A 48 -7.07 0.82 16.75
CA LEU A 48 -6.36 -0.14 17.61
C LEU A 48 -4.87 0.22 17.74
N LEU A 49 -4.19 0.49 16.62
CA LEU A 49 -2.78 0.88 16.59
C LEU A 49 -2.53 2.28 17.17
N ARG A 50 -3.49 3.21 17.06
CA ARG A 50 -3.40 4.59 17.58
C ARG A 50 -3.70 4.71 19.07
N THR A 51 -4.26 3.67 19.70
CA THR A 51 -4.66 3.70 21.12
C THR A 51 -3.81 2.82 22.02
N ARG A 52 -2.96 1.94 21.46
CA ARG A 52 -2.10 1.02 22.22
C ARG A 52 -0.62 1.28 21.95
N GLY A 53 0.21 1.17 22.99
CA GLY A 53 1.67 1.22 22.87
C GLY A 53 2.29 2.63 22.76
N HIS A 54 1.51 3.70 22.97
CA HIS A 54 1.95 5.10 22.85
C HIS A 54 2.63 5.67 24.10
N ALA A 55 3.51 4.89 24.74
CA ALA A 55 4.39 5.46 25.75
C ALA A 55 5.32 6.48 25.07
N ARG A 56 5.59 7.62 25.73
CA ARG A 56 6.38 8.73 25.15
C ARG A 56 7.71 8.28 24.52
N ALA A 57 8.41 7.37 25.18
CA ALA A 57 9.67 6.81 24.67
C ALA A 57 9.47 6.04 23.36
N VAL A 58 8.40 5.25 23.25
CA VAL A 58 8.08 4.47 22.04
C VAL A 58 7.75 5.40 20.88
N GLU A 59 6.93 6.43 21.09
CA GLU A 59 6.62 7.41 20.05
C GLU A 59 7.89 8.10 19.53
N VAL A 60 8.78 8.54 20.43
CA VAL A 60 10.03 9.18 20.04
C VAL A 60 10.89 8.24 19.20
N LEU A 61 10.99 6.97 19.59
CA LEU A 61 11.75 5.97 18.83
C LEU A 61 11.13 5.72 17.45
N VAL A 62 9.81 5.57 17.38
CA VAL A 62 9.10 5.34 16.11
C VAL A 62 9.24 6.56 15.19
N LEU A 63 9.07 7.78 15.70
CA LEU A 63 9.23 9.01 14.92
C LEU A 63 10.65 9.18 14.41
N ARG A 64 11.67 8.90 15.24
CA ARG A 64 13.07 8.90 14.79
C ARG A 64 13.33 7.86 13.71
N TYR A 65 12.83 6.64 13.91
CA TYR A 65 13.02 5.57 12.94
C TYR A 65 12.33 5.88 11.61
N THR A 66 11.10 6.36 11.66
CA THR A 66 10.31 6.67 10.47
C THR A 66 10.86 7.87 9.69
N HIS A 67 11.54 8.81 10.38
CA HIS A 67 12.30 9.89 9.74
C HIS A 67 13.43 9.36 8.85
N TRP A 68 14.13 8.31 9.27
CA TRP A 68 15.12 7.63 8.43
C TRP A 68 14.50 6.87 7.24
N GLY A 69 13.18 6.69 7.23
CA GLY A 69 12.45 6.18 6.07
C GLY A 69 12.16 7.23 5.00
N GLU A 70 12.28 8.53 5.33
CA GLU A 70 12.12 9.61 4.34
C GLU A 70 13.15 9.45 3.22
N HIS A 71 12.69 9.50 1.98
CA HIS A 71 13.49 9.20 0.78
C HIS A 71 14.27 7.87 0.84
N ALA A 72 13.81 6.92 1.67
CA ALA A 72 14.50 5.67 1.97
C ALA A 72 15.96 5.87 2.46
N ALA A 73 16.24 6.95 3.20
CA ALA A 73 17.59 7.32 3.63
C ALA A 73 18.34 6.19 4.34
N LEU A 74 17.69 5.48 5.27
CA LEU A 74 18.27 4.33 5.97
C LEU A 74 18.86 3.31 5.00
N TRP A 75 18.09 2.94 3.98
CA TRP A 75 18.43 1.89 3.04
C TRP A 75 19.54 2.33 2.07
N HIS A 76 19.51 3.59 1.64
CA HIS A 76 20.59 4.17 0.84
C HIS A 76 21.90 4.26 1.60
N VAL A 77 21.87 4.58 2.90
CA VAL A 77 23.06 4.58 3.75
C VAL A 77 23.63 3.16 3.89
N ILE A 78 22.79 2.17 4.20
CA ILE A 78 23.23 0.76 4.31
C ILE A 78 23.84 0.28 2.99
N ALA A 79 23.17 0.53 1.86
CA ALA A 79 23.67 0.14 0.55
C ALA A 79 24.96 0.89 0.19
N GLY A 80 25.03 2.20 0.43
CA GLY A 80 26.20 3.04 0.16
C GLY A 80 27.42 2.62 0.97
N LEU A 81 27.24 2.29 2.25
CA LEU A 81 28.30 1.70 3.07
C LEU A 81 28.77 0.36 2.49
N GLY A 82 27.84 -0.50 2.06
CA GLY A 82 28.19 -1.75 1.38
C GLY A 82 29.01 -1.54 0.09
N VAL A 83 28.67 -0.53 -0.72
CA VAL A 83 29.44 -0.16 -1.93
C VAL A 83 30.91 0.17 -1.60
N VAL A 84 31.15 0.85 -0.47
CA VAL A 84 32.48 1.29 -0.05
C VAL A 84 33.27 0.20 0.68
N LEU A 85 32.61 -0.53 1.58
CA LEU A 85 33.25 -1.44 2.52
C LEU A 85 33.37 -2.88 1.99
N ASP A 86 32.44 -3.34 1.14
CA ASP A 86 32.41 -4.69 0.61
C ASP A 86 32.59 -4.68 -0.92
N ARG A 87 33.85 -4.58 -1.33
CA ARG A 87 34.23 -4.53 -2.75
C ARG A 87 33.84 -5.79 -3.53
N GLY A 88 33.76 -6.95 -2.86
CA GLY A 88 33.40 -8.22 -3.48
C GLY A 88 31.93 -8.27 -3.91
N GLN A 89 31.05 -7.59 -3.16
CA GLN A 89 29.61 -7.54 -3.44
C GLN A 89 29.12 -6.16 -3.91
N ARG A 90 30.03 -5.27 -4.34
CA ARG A 90 29.69 -3.89 -4.78
C ARG A 90 28.53 -3.85 -5.79
N GLY A 91 28.47 -4.80 -6.71
CA GLY A 91 27.39 -4.93 -7.68
C GLY A 91 26.02 -5.16 -7.04
N VAL A 92 25.94 -5.95 -5.97
CA VAL A 92 24.69 -6.19 -5.21
C VAL A 92 24.18 -4.90 -4.60
N TYR A 93 25.05 -4.14 -3.94
CA TYR A 93 24.66 -2.88 -3.29
C TYR A 93 24.25 -1.80 -4.29
N LEU A 94 24.94 -1.70 -5.44
CA LEU A 94 24.52 -0.79 -6.52
C LEU A 94 23.15 -1.17 -7.09
N ARG A 95 22.88 -2.47 -7.30
CA ARG A 95 21.55 -2.95 -7.71
C ARG A 95 20.48 -2.66 -6.65
N ALA A 96 20.83 -2.75 -5.37
CA ALA A 96 19.91 -2.42 -4.28
C ALA A 96 19.53 -0.93 -4.32
N ILE A 97 20.50 -0.02 -4.49
CA ILE A 97 20.24 1.41 -4.69
C ILE A 97 19.29 1.63 -5.88
N GLY A 98 19.62 1.06 -7.05
CA GLY A 98 18.79 1.17 -8.24
C GLY A 98 17.36 0.64 -8.04
N THR A 99 17.21 -0.48 -7.33
CA THR A 99 15.90 -1.06 -7.00
C THR A 99 15.08 -0.16 -6.08
N ILE A 100 15.71 0.47 -5.08
CA ILE A 100 15.04 1.41 -4.16
C ILE A 100 14.56 2.65 -4.93
N ILE A 101 15.41 3.23 -5.79
CA ILE A 101 15.05 4.38 -6.63
C ILE A 101 13.89 4.04 -7.55
N LEU A 102 13.96 2.90 -8.25
CA LEU A 102 12.86 2.47 -9.13
C LEU A 102 11.56 2.24 -8.35
N THR A 103 11.65 1.72 -7.12
CA THR A 103 10.48 1.55 -6.25
C THR A 103 9.86 2.88 -5.85
N GLN A 104 10.67 3.91 -5.57
CA GLN A 104 10.17 5.27 -5.30
C GLN A 104 9.42 5.83 -6.51
N ALA A 105 9.97 5.68 -7.72
CA ALA A 105 9.31 6.11 -8.95
C ALA A 105 8.00 5.36 -9.19
N ALA A 106 8.00 4.03 -9.05
CA ALA A 106 6.81 3.20 -9.18
C ALA A 106 5.74 3.55 -8.13
N ASN A 107 6.15 3.85 -6.89
CA ASN A 107 5.25 4.29 -5.84
C ASN A 107 4.60 5.63 -6.20
N PHE A 108 5.39 6.61 -6.67
CA PHE A 108 4.87 7.90 -7.09
C PHE A 108 3.79 7.76 -8.18
N VAL A 109 4.04 6.94 -9.20
CA VAL A 109 3.07 6.65 -10.26
C VAL A 109 1.83 5.92 -9.72
N ALA A 110 2.01 4.88 -8.90
CA ALA A 110 0.88 4.15 -8.31
C ALA A 110 0.02 5.06 -7.43
N LYS A 111 0.65 6.03 -6.76
CA LYS A 111 -0.01 6.97 -5.86
C LYS A 111 -0.92 7.93 -6.60
N THR A 112 -0.51 8.41 -7.78
CA THR A 112 -1.36 9.27 -8.62
C THR A 112 -2.50 8.50 -9.26
N ILE A 113 -2.33 7.21 -9.56
CA ILE A 113 -3.39 6.36 -10.12
C ILE A 113 -4.45 6.01 -9.07
N ILE A 114 -4.03 5.57 -7.87
CA ILE A 114 -4.96 5.11 -6.83
C ILE A 114 -5.62 6.29 -6.11
N SER A 115 -4.87 7.38 -5.88
CA SER A 115 -5.38 8.65 -5.33
C SER A 115 -6.25 8.55 -4.07
N ARG A 116 -6.03 7.54 -3.22
CA ARG A 116 -6.76 7.38 -1.95
C ARG A 116 -6.35 8.49 -0.97
N ALA A 117 -7.33 9.10 -0.30
CA ALA A 117 -7.09 10.08 0.76
C ALA A 117 -6.47 9.43 2.02
N ARG A 118 -5.76 10.23 2.82
CA ARG A 118 -5.22 9.78 4.13
C ARG A 118 -6.32 9.57 5.18
N PRO A 119 -6.09 8.68 6.15
CA PRO A 119 -6.99 8.55 7.28
C PRO A 119 -7.10 9.86 8.04
N LEU A 120 -8.33 10.22 8.43
CA LEU A 120 -8.62 11.29 9.36
C LEU A 120 -9.33 10.70 10.57
N LEU A 121 -8.68 10.73 11.73
CA LEU A 121 -9.27 10.42 13.03
C LEU A 121 -9.28 11.73 13.81
N GLU A 122 -10.43 12.39 13.88
CA GLU A 122 -10.59 13.72 14.51
C GLU A 122 -10.15 13.71 15.99
N ASP A 123 -10.41 12.60 16.67
CA ASP A 123 -10.05 12.35 18.06
C ASP A 123 -8.58 11.94 18.26
N LEU A 124 -7.89 11.51 17.19
CA LEU A 124 -6.54 10.94 17.24
C LEU A 124 -5.69 11.48 16.08
N PRO A 125 -5.29 12.77 16.11
CA PRO A 125 -4.52 13.37 15.02
C PRO A 125 -3.18 12.63 14.77
N PRO A 126 -2.64 12.67 13.55
CA PRO A 126 -1.37 12.01 13.23
C PRO A 126 -0.20 12.56 14.09
N LEU A 127 0.75 11.69 14.46
CA LEU A 127 1.92 12.09 15.26
C LEU A 127 3.01 12.81 14.44
N SER A 128 2.86 12.86 13.12
CA SER A 128 3.81 13.50 12.21
C SER A 128 3.05 14.15 11.05
N PRO A 129 3.50 15.32 10.55
CA PRO A 129 2.97 15.90 9.33
C PRO A 129 3.28 15.02 8.12
N THR A 130 2.55 15.24 7.04
CA THR A 130 2.78 14.60 5.74
C THR A 130 2.79 15.63 4.63
N ILE A 131 3.68 15.46 3.64
CA ILE A 131 3.81 16.38 2.50
C ILE A 131 2.66 16.24 1.50
N SER A 132 2.17 15.01 1.27
CA SER A 132 1.08 14.74 0.32
C SER A 132 -0.22 14.36 1.03
N GLY A 133 -1.38 14.76 0.48
CA GLY A 133 -2.70 14.28 0.93
C GLY A 133 -3.03 12.82 0.53
N LEU A 134 -2.25 12.22 -0.37
CA LEU A 134 -2.47 10.85 -0.86
C LEU A 134 -1.86 9.79 0.09
N SER A 135 -2.54 8.65 0.25
CA SER A 135 -2.21 7.59 1.19
C SER A 135 -1.71 6.30 0.52
N THR A 136 -2.39 5.75 -0.47
CA THR A 136 -2.01 4.46 -1.06
C THR A 136 -1.13 4.63 -2.31
N PRO A 137 -0.06 3.83 -2.48
CA PRO A 137 0.56 2.93 -1.51
C PRO A 137 1.56 3.65 -0.59
N SER A 138 1.89 3.07 0.56
CA SER A 138 2.89 3.64 1.47
C SER A 138 4.31 3.55 0.89
N ALA A 139 4.94 4.72 0.68
CA ALA A 139 6.31 4.83 0.17
C ALA A 139 7.32 4.12 1.09
N HIS A 140 7.33 4.44 2.40
CA HIS A 140 8.18 3.79 3.42
C HIS A 140 8.06 2.27 3.41
N ALA A 141 6.83 1.73 3.30
CA ALA A 141 6.63 0.29 3.25
C ALA A 141 7.19 -0.33 1.96
N SER A 142 6.93 0.31 0.81
CA SER A 142 7.40 -0.18 -0.49
C SER A 142 8.91 -0.17 -0.64
N THR A 143 9.58 0.93 -0.31
CA THR A 143 11.03 1.04 -0.39
C THR A 143 11.73 0.12 0.59
N SER A 144 11.16 -0.08 1.79
CA SER A 144 11.72 -1.01 2.77
C SER A 144 11.60 -2.47 2.36
N ALA A 145 10.45 -2.88 1.80
CA ALA A 145 10.28 -4.22 1.27
C ALA A 145 11.24 -4.50 0.09
N ALA A 146 11.40 -3.52 -0.81
CA ALA A 146 12.34 -3.59 -1.92
C ALA A 146 13.80 -3.68 -1.43
N ALA A 147 14.19 -2.83 -0.48
CA ALA A 147 15.52 -2.80 0.12
C ALA A 147 15.87 -4.11 0.83
N ALA A 148 14.99 -4.61 1.70
CA ALA A 148 15.21 -5.87 2.41
C ALA A 148 15.39 -7.04 1.42
N SER A 149 14.62 -7.04 0.32
CA SER A 149 14.74 -8.07 -0.69
C SER A 149 16.03 -7.99 -1.51
N ALA A 150 16.53 -6.79 -1.83
CA ALA A 150 17.72 -6.60 -2.65
C ALA A 150 19.02 -6.71 -1.82
N LEU A 151 19.06 -6.10 -0.63
CA LEU A 151 20.19 -6.20 0.29
C LEU A 151 20.35 -7.61 0.87
N GLY A 152 19.27 -8.39 0.93
CA GLY A 152 19.30 -9.78 1.38
C GLY A 152 20.06 -10.75 0.47
N GLU A 153 20.61 -10.28 -0.66
CA GLU A 153 21.60 -11.00 -1.46
C GLU A 153 23.01 -10.95 -0.84
N ALA A 154 23.33 -9.88 -0.09
CA ALA A 154 24.66 -9.66 0.50
C ALA A 154 24.67 -9.67 2.04
N LEU A 155 23.52 -9.42 2.68
CA LEU A 155 23.36 -9.29 4.13
C LEU A 155 22.36 -10.32 4.69
N PRO A 156 22.42 -10.63 6.00
CA PRO A 156 21.46 -11.53 6.64
C PRO A 156 20.01 -11.07 6.46
N ARG A 157 19.17 -11.94 5.92
CA ARG A 157 17.77 -11.63 5.58
C ARG A 157 16.89 -11.30 6.80
N PRO A 158 16.88 -12.11 7.89
CA PRO A 158 15.95 -11.90 8.99
C PRO A 158 15.93 -10.47 9.58
N PRO A 159 17.07 -9.83 9.92
CA PRO A 159 17.05 -8.47 10.46
C PRO A 159 16.58 -7.43 9.44
N LEU A 160 16.88 -7.61 8.15
CA LEU A 160 16.40 -6.71 7.10
C LEU A 160 14.88 -6.74 6.95
N TYR A 161 14.30 -7.95 6.92
CA TYR A 161 12.85 -8.10 6.84
C TYR A 161 12.15 -7.64 8.11
N ALA A 162 12.75 -7.86 9.28
CA ALA A 162 12.24 -7.34 10.55
C ALA A 162 12.22 -5.80 10.56
N ALA A 163 13.33 -5.16 10.17
CA ALA A 163 13.39 -3.70 10.03
C ALA A 163 12.36 -3.18 9.02
N ALA A 164 12.25 -3.80 7.85
CA ALA A 164 11.26 -3.40 6.84
C ALA A 164 9.81 -3.55 7.32
N PHE A 165 9.51 -4.62 8.07
CA PHE A 165 8.20 -4.84 8.66
C PHE A 165 7.87 -3.80 9.74
N ILE A 166 8.82 -3.49 10.62
CA ILE A 166 8.67 -2.44 11.64
C ILE A 166 8.45 -1.09 10.96
N MET A 167 9.17 -0.79 9.87
CA MET A 167 8.97 0.44 9.11
C MET A 167 7.56 0.50 8.52
N ALA A 168 7.08 -0.59 7.94
CA ALA A 168 5.72 -0.68 7.42
C ALA A 168 4.68 -0.43 8.52
N ILE A 169 4.79 -1.10 9.68
CA ILE A 169 3.84 -0.93 10.80
C ILE A 169 3.93 0.47 11.44
N SER A 170 5.10 1.11 11.42
CA SER A 170 5.27 2.46 11.96
C SER A 170 4.28 3.48 11.37
N ARG A 171 3.86 3.27 10.11
CA ARG A 171 3.07 4.22 9.35
C ARG A 171 1.62 4.33 9.82
N PRO A 172 0.85 3.24 9.99
CA PRO A 172 -0.44 3.29 10.67
C PRO A 172 -0.28 3.59 12.16
N TYR A 173 0.80 3.15 12.82
CA TYR A 173 1.06 3.51 14.22
C TYR A 173 1.10 5.03 14.45
N ILE A 174 1.76 5.80 13.58
CA ILE A 174 1.79 7.28 13.67
C ILE A 174 0.56 7.96 13.03
N GLY A 175 -0.37 7.18 12.47
CA GLY A 175 -1.64 7.70 11.96
C GLY A 175 -1.61 8.30 10.55
N VAL A 176 -0.58 8.04 9.75
CA VAL A 176 -0.45 8.67 8.42
C VAL A 176 -0.91 7.78 7.27
N HIS A 177 -1.09 6.48 7.50
CA HIS A 177 -1.50 5.49 6.49
C HIS A 177 -2.52 4.51 7.09
N PHE A 178 -3.40 3.99 6.26
CA PHE A 178 -4.20 2.82 6.60
C PHE A 178 -3.31 1.55 6.59
N PRO A 179 -3.67 0.50 7.36
CA PRO A 179 -2.98 -0.78 7.29
C PRO A 179 -2.94 -1.36 5.86
N SER A 180 -4.01 -1.25 5.07
CA SER A 180 -3.97 -1.72 3.68
C SER A 180 -2.98 -0.95 2.81
N ASP A 181 -2.68 0.32 3.09
CA ASP A 181 -1.71 1.12 2.33
C ASP A 181 -0.30 0.56 2.48
N THR A 182 0.03 0.03 3.66
CA THR A 182 1.34 -0.55 3.95
C THR A 182 1.46 -1.94 3.34
N VAL A 183 0.39 -2.73 3.35
CA VAL A 183 0.32 -4.02 2.63
C VAL A 183 0.49 -3.78 1.12
N ALA A 184 -0.23 -2.82 0.54
CA ALA A 184 -0.07 -2.45 -0.88
C ALA A 184 1.36 -1.95 -1.18
N GLY A 185 1.95 -1.18 -0.26
CA GLY A 185 3.35 -0.77 -0.34
C GLY A 185 4.31 -1.97 -0.37
N ILE A 186 4.19 -2.90 0.58
CA ILE A 186 5.01 -4.12 0.62
C ILE A 186 4.89 -4.91 -0.67
N ALA A 187 3.67 -5.11 -1.17
CA ALA A 187 3.41 -5.81 -2.42
C ALA A 187 4.11 -5.13 -3.61
N LEU A 188 3.98 -3.81 -3.73
CA LEU A 188 4.66 -3.04 -4.77
C LEU A 188 6.18 -3.20 -4.70
N GLY A 189 6.77 -3.06 -3.50
CA GLY A 189 8.20 -3.23 -3.30
C GLY A 189 8.70 -4.62 -3.66
N ALA A 190 7.95 -5.66 -3.30
CA ALA A 190 8.27 -7.04 -3.64
C ALA A 190 8.22 -7.29 -5.17
N VAL A 191 7.21 -6.72 -5.86
CA VAL A 191 7.08 -6.81 -7.33
C VAL A 191 8.26 -6.12 -8.01
N VAL A 192 8.58 -4.88 -7.64
CA VAL A 192 9.70 -4.14 -8.22
C VAL A 192 11.01 -4.87 -8.01
N ALA A 193 11.29 -5.33 -6.78
CA ALA A 193 12.51 -6.08 -6.49
C ALA A 193 12.61 -7.40 -7.28
N ARG A 194 11.49 -8.10 -7.48
CA ARG A 194 11.47 -9.30 -8.33
C ARG A 194 11.73 -8.96 -9.80
N ALA A 195 11.15 -7.87 -10.30
CA ALA A 195 11.33 -7.41 -11.67
C ALA A 195 12.79 -7.01 -11.93
N THR A 196 13.41 -6.22 -11.04
CA THR A 196 14.82 -5.82 -11.18
C THR A 196 15.76 -7.01 -11.13
N ARG A 197 15.58 -7.93 -10.17
CA ARG A 197 16.38 -9.16 -10.11
C ARG A 197 16.31 -9.98 -11.40
N ARG A 198 15.12 -10.13 -11.98
CA ARG A 198 14.94 -10.85 -13.26
C ARG A 198 15.61 -10.12 -14.42
N ALA A 199 15.47 -8.80 -14.52
CA ALA A 199 16.12 -8.01 -15.55
C ALA A 199 17.65 -8.15 -15.49
N HIS A 200 18.23 -8.08 -14.29
CA HIS A 200 19.67 -8.28 -14.11
C HIS A 200 20.13 -9.70 -14.45
N ALA A 201 19.35 -10.73 -14.10
CA ALA A 201 19.69 -12.11 -14.45
C ALA A 201 19.71 -12.32 -15.97
N VAL A 202 18.76 -11.73 -16.71
CA VAL A 202 18.70 -11.80 -18.18
C VAL A 202 19.87 -11.06 -18.82
N LEU A 203 20.22 -9.88 -18.31
CA LEU A 203 21.34 -9.09 -18.82
C LEU A 203 22.70 -9.73 -18.55
N ALA A 204 22.85 -10.47 -17.45
CA ALA A 204 24.08 -11.18 -17.11
C ALA A 204 24.32 -12.46 -17.94
N GLN A 205 23.32 -12.93 -18.68
CA GLN A 205 23.39 -14.11 -19.56
C GLN A 205 23.69 -13.75 -21.02
N ARG A 206 23.86 -12.45 -21.33
CA ARG A 206 24.21 -11.92 -22.65
C ARG A 206 25.65 -11.43 -22.65
#